data_AF-A0A1P8WYC6-F1
#
_entry.id   AF-A0A1P8WYC6-F1
#
_cell.length_a   1.000
_cell.length_b   1.000
_cell.length_c   1.000
_cell.angle_alpha   90.00
_cell.angle_beta   90.00
_cell.angle_gamma   90.00
#
_symmetry.space_group_name_H-M   'P 1'
#
loop_
_entity.id
_entity.type
_entity.pdbx_description
1 polymer ?
#
loop_
_entity_poly.entity_id
_entity_poly.type
_entity_poly.pdbx_seq_one_letter_code
_entity_poly.pdbx_strand_id
1 'polypeptide(L)' 'MSGAFGPGAVRLAGLMARLAGWRPGEFWAATPAEAAAVLAGWVDDDAAAAGVDRDALAAMMEVFPDGR' A
#
# COMPACT_ATOMS: atom_id res chain seq x y z
N MET A 1 14.95 -8.18 15.14
CA MET A 1 14.25 -7.16 15.94
C MET A 1 13.60 -6.18 14.97
N SER A 2 12.32 -6.35 14.69
CA SER A 2 11.61 -5.58 13.66
C SER A 2 11.56 -4.10 14.06
N GLY A 3 12.25 -3.26 13.29
CA GLY A 3 12.33 -1.82 13.51
C GLY A 3 10.95 -1.18 13.46
N ALA A 4 10.52 -0.74 14.64
CA ALA A 4 9.49 0.24 14.96
C ALA A 4 8.09 0.05 14.33
N PHE A 5 7.19 -0.53 15.13
CA PHE A 5 5.74 -0.52 14.93
C PHE A 5 5.19 0.89 14.64
N GLY A 6 5.70 1.94 15.29
CA GLY A 6 5.23 3.32 15.15
C GLY A 6 5.27 3.87 13.71
N PRO A 7 6.46 3.94 13.06
CA PRO A 7 6.59 4.34 11.65
C PRO A 7 5.72 3.50 10.70
N GLY A 8 5.63 2.18 10.91
CA GLY A 8 4.77 1.31 10.11
C GLY A 8 3.29 1.65 10.26
N ALA A 9 2.82 1.83 11.49
CA ALA A 9 1.43 2.16 11.80
C ALA A 9 1.01 3.53 11.24
N VAL A 10 1.88 4.55 11.31
CA VAL A 10 1.59 5.87 10.71
C VAL A 10 1.42 5.77 9.20
N ARG A 11 2.29 5.00 8.54
CA ARG A 11 2.23 4.80 7.09
C ARG A 11 0.94 4.07 6.70
N LEU A 12 0.55 3.06 7.47
CA LEU A 12 -0.71 2.33 7.26
C LEU A 12 -1.93 3.21 7.52
N ALA A 13 -1.93 4.05 8.57
CA ALA A 13 -3.01 4.99 8.85
C ALA A 13 -3.28 5.93 7.67
N GLY A 14 -2.22 6.42 7.02
CA GLY A 14 -2.34 7.24 5.80
C GLY A 14 -2.93 6.48 4.61
N LEU A 15 -2.58 5.21 4.44
CA LEU A 15 -3.18 4.35 3.41
C LEU A 15 -4.67 4.11 3.67
N MET A 16 -5.04 3.79 4.91
CA MET A 16 -6.44 3.56 5.29
C MET A 16 -7.30 4.82 5.13
N ALA A 17 -6.74 6.00 5.41
CA ALA A 17 -7.42 7.26 5.13
C ALA A 17 -7.67 7.48 3.63
N ARG A 18 -6.71 7.11 2.78
CA ARG A 18 -6.82 7.30 1.32
C ARG A 18 -7.73 6.28 0.64
N LEU A 19 -7.66 5.02 1.05
CA LEU A 19 -8.37 3.92 0.39
C LEU A 19 -9.76 3.71 1.00
N ALA A 20 -9.85 3.68 2.33
CA ALA A 20 -11.08 3.35 3.04
C ALA A 20 -11.80 4.58 3.62
N GLY A 21 -11.22 5.78 3.49
CA GLY A 21 -11.79 7.02 4.05
C GLY A 21 -11.71 7.11 5.58
N TRP A 22 -10.96 6.21 6.23
CA TRP A 22 -10.86 6.15 7.69
C TRP A 22 -10.18 7.40 8.26
N ARG A 23 -10.81 8.01 9.26
CA ARG A 23 -10.18 9.03 10.09
C ARG A 23 -9.15 8.37 11.03
N PRO A 24 -8.18 9.13 11.56
CA PRO A 24 -7.20 8.58 12.49
C PRO A 24 -7.80 7.83 13.68
N GLY A 25 -8.93 8.30 14.21
CA GLY A 25 -9.63 7.64 15.33
C GLY A 25 -10.19 6.26 14.97
N GLU A 26 -10.67 6.07 13.73
CA GLU A 26 -11.17 4.78 13.25
C GLU A 26 -10.02 3.79 13.08
N PHE A 27 -8.88 4.22 12.52
CA PHE A 27 -7.69 3.40 12.40
C PHE A 27 -7.15 2.90 13.76
N TRP A 28 -7.06 3.78 14.76
CA TRP A 28 -6.54 3.40 16.07
C TRP A 28 -7.51 2.57 16.91
N ALA A 29 -8.81 2.62 16.60
CA ALA A 29 -9.83 1.79 17.25
C ALA A 29 -9.95 0.40 16.58
N ALA A 30 -9.60 0.29 15.30
CA ALA A 30 -9.68 -0.95 14.55
C ALA A 30 -8.59 -1.95 14.96
N THR A 31 -8.94 -3.23 14.92
CA THR A 31 -8.01 -4.34 15.09
C THR A 31 -7.18 -4.56 13.83
N PRO A 32 -5.98 -5.17 13.95
CA PRO A 32 -5.19 -5.54 12.78
C PRO A 32 -5.93 -6.46 11.79
N ALA A 33 -6.80 -7.34 12.28
CA ALA A 33 -7.60 -8.24 11.45
C ALA A 33 -8.66 -7.49 10.62
N GLU A 34 -9.31 -6.47 11.20
CA GLU A 34 -10.25 -5.62 10.48
C GLU A 34 -9.54 -4.78 9.40
N ALA A 35 -8.38 -4.21 9.72
CA ALA A 35 -7.57 -3.50 8.73
C ALA A 35 -7.15 -4.42 7.57
N ALA A 36 -6.75 -5.66 7.87
CA ALA A 36 -6.43 -6.67 6.85
C ALA A 36 -7.66 -7.04 5.99
N ALA A 37 -8.83 -7.21 6.60
CA ALA A 37 -10.06 -7.53 5.89
C ALA A 37 -10.49 -6.41 4.93
N VAL A 38 -10.36 -5.14 5.34
CA VAL A 38 -10.62 -4.01 4.44
C VAL A 38 -9.65 -4.01 3.27
N LEU A 39 -8.35 -4.23 3.51
CA LEU A 39 -7.34 -4.26 2.45
C LEU A 39 -7.50 -5.44 1.50
N ALA A 40 -8.00 -6.58 1.97
CA ALA A 40 -8.24 -7.76 1.14
C ALA A 40 -9.23 -7.46 -0.01
N GLY A 41 -10.20 -6.56 0.19
CA GLY A 41 -11.12 -6.16 -0.87
C GLY A 41 -10.50 -5.32 -2.01
N TRP A 42 -9.23 -4.91 -1.88
CA TRP A 42 -8.49 -4.15 -2.89
C TRP A 42 -7.44 -4.99 -3.62
N VAL A 43 -7.27 -6.25 -3.21
CA VAL A 43 -6.36 -7.19 -3.85
C VAL A 43 -7.23 -8.07 -4.75
N ASP A 44 -7.09 -7.92 -6.07
CA ASP A 44 -7.71 -8.87 -7.00
C ASP A 44 -7.09 -10.26 -6.79
N ASP A 45 -7.88 -11.32 -6.91
CA ASP A 45 -7.37 -12.70 -6.77
C ASP A 45 -6.27 -13.02 -7.81
N ASP A 46 -6.28 -12.32 -8.95
CA ASP A 46 -5.25 -12.37 -10.00
C ASP A 46 -4.07 -11.40 -9.77
N ALA A 47 -4.10 -10.56 -8.73
CA ALA A 47 -3.03 -9.62 -8.38
C ALA A 47 -1.75 -10.30 -7.85
N ALA A 48 -1.74 -11.64 -7.79
CA ALA A 48 -0.50 -12.42 -7.72
C ALA A 48 0.36 -12.28 -9.00
N ALA A 49 -0.14 -11.62 -10.06
CA ALA A 49 0.70 -11.02 -11.07
C ALA A 49 1.55 -9.92 -10.42
N ALA A 50 2.78 -10.29 -10.06
CA ALA A 50 3.80 -9.40 -9.53
C ALA A 50 3.68 -8.01 -10.19
N GLY A 51 3.35 -7.00 -9.40
CA GLY A 51 3.36 -5.61 -9.88
C GLY A 51 4.71 -5.30 -10.54
N VAL A 52 4.76 -4.22 -11.32
CA VAL A 52 5.99 -3.80 -11.99
C VAL A 52 7.13 -3.69 -10.96
N ASP A 53 8.15 -4.53 -11.12
CA ASP A 53 9.36 -4.43 -10.31
C ASP A 53 10.23 -3.26 -10.77
N ARG A 54 11.29 -2.98 -10.00
CA ARG A 54 12.14 -1.83 -10.25
C ARG A 54 12.86 -1.93 -11.61
N ASP A 55 13.23 -3.14 -12.02
CA ASP A 55 14.02 -3.36 -13.23
C ASP A 55 13.12 -3.19 -14.46
N ALA A 56 11.89 -3.72 -14.40
CA ALA A 56 10.86 -3.50 -15.40
C ALA A 56 10.51 -2.02 -15.53
N LEU A 57 10.37 -1.29 -14.41
CA LEU A 57 10.12 0.15 -14.45
C LEU A 57 11.28 0.91 -15.10
N ALA A 58 12.53 0.58 -14.74
CA ALA A 58 13.71 1.22 -15.31
C ALA A 58 13.78 1.02 -16.83
N ALA A 59 13.55 -0.21 -17.31
CA ALA A 59 13.50 -0.51 -18.74
C ALA A 59 12.41 0.30 -19.46
N MET A 60 11.23 0.49 -18.85
CA MET A 60 10.18 1.33 -19.42
C MET A 60 10.60 2.80 -19.53
N MET A 61 11.30 3.35 -18.52
CA MET A 61 11.78 4.73 -18.54
C MET A 61 12.86 4.96 -19.62
N GLU A 62 13.69 3.96 -19.91
CA GLU A 62 14.68 4.02 -21.00
C GLU A 62 14.01 4.03 -22.38
N VAL A 63 12.98 3.20 -22.57
CA VAL A 63 12.25 3.09 -23.83
C VAL A 63 11.34 4.31 -24.07
N PHE A 64 10.76 4.85 -23.00
CA PHE A 64 9.80 5.97 -23.05
C PHE A 64 10.26 7.11 -22.14
N PRO A 65 11.30 7.87 -22.52
CA PRO A 65 11.75 9.00 -21.73
C PRO A 65 10.68 10.10 -21.73
N ASP A 66 10.32 10.59 -20.55
CA ASP A 66 9.41 11.71 -20.40
C ASP A 66 10.04 12.98 -21.00
N GLY A 67 9.43 13.52 -22.06
CA GLY A 67 9.61 14.88 -22.60
C GLY A 67 11.05 15.43 -22.70
N ARG A 68 11.59 15.48 -23.92
CA ARG A 68 12.82 16.21 -24.26
C ARG A 68 12.70 17.73 -24.13
#